data_AF-A0A552HXX4-F1
#
_entry.id   AF-A0A552HXX4-F1
#
_cell.length_a   1.000
_cell.length_b   1.000
_cell.length_c   1.000
_cell.angle_alpha   90.00
_cell.angle_beta   90.00
_cell.angle_gamma   90.00
#
_symmetry.space_group_name_H-M   'P 1'
#
loop_
_entity.id
_entity.type
_entity.pdbx_description
1 polymer ?
#
loop_
_entity_poly.entity_id
_entity_poly.type
_entity_poly.pdbx_seq_one_letter_code
_entity_poly.pdbx_strand_id
1 'polypeptide(L)' 'MSLLQSRTTAVVTCPQANTWVQLRMLPSPYSFDEALLLCEQDQGRWVAWIPDFGEIILIEGQFEA' A
#
# COMPACT_ATOMS: atom_id res chain seq x y z
N MET A 1 -6.03 22.36 33.55
CA MET A 1 -5.17 21.49 32.74
C MET A 1 -6.11 20.55 31.99
N SER A 2 -6.54 20.94 30.79
CA SER A 2 -7.56 20.22 30.03
C SER A 2 -6.84 19.33 29.01
N LEU A 3 -6.91 18.02 29.19
CA LEU A 3 -6.49 17.05 28.18
C LEU A 3 -7.61 16.96 27.15
N LEU A 4 -7.53 17.77 26.09
CA LEU A 4 -8.29 17.48 24.87
C LEU A 4 -7.64 16.25 24.23
N GLN A 5 -8.21 15.07 24.49
CA GLN A 5 -7.90 13.90 23.67
C GLN A 5 -8.34 14.21 22.24
N SER A 6 -7.36 14.49 21.39
CA SER A 6 -7.52 14.46 19.94
C SER A 6 -8.04 13.07 19.59
N ARG A 7 -9.33 12.96 19.26
CA ARG A 7 -9.83 11.79 18.53
C ARG A 7 -9.13 11.83 17.19
N THR A 8 -8.02 11.10 17.07
CA THR A 8 -7.46 10.73 15.77
C THR A 8 -8.52 9.84 15.14
N THR A 9 -9.42 10.45 14.37
CA THR A 9 -10.23 9.67 13.44
C THR A 9 -9.21 8.99 12.54
N ALA A 10 -9.12 7.67 12.61
CA ALA A 10 -8.33 6.92 11.64
C ALA A 10 -8.91 7.28 10.27
N VAL A 11 -8.14 8.03 9.47
CA VAL A 11 -8.50 8.24 8.08
C VAL A 11 -8.29 6.90 7.42
N VAL A 12 -9.39 6.22 7.10
CA VAL A 12 -9.33 5.02 6.27
C VAL A 12 -9.01 5.49 4.86
N THR A 13 -7.74 5.40 4.48
CA THR A 13 -7.30 5.60 3.11
C THR A 13 -7.58 4.33 2.32
N CYS A 14 -8.58 4.38 1.45
CA CYS A 14 -8.78 3.33 0.46
C CYS A 14 -7.64 3.39 -0.56
N PRO A 15 -7.06 2.26 -0.99
CA PRO A 15 -6.02 2.27 -2.01
C PRO A 15 -6.55 2.87 -3.32
N GLN A 16 -5.69 3.58 -4.05
CA GLN A 16 -6.04 4.21 -5.32
C GLN A 16 -5.03 3.84 -6.40
N ALA A 17 -5.51 3.66 -7.63
CA ALA A 17 -4.64 3.50 -8.79
C ALA A 17 -3.72 4.71 -8.95
N ASN A 18 -2.56 4.49 -9.55
CA ASN A 18 -1.51 5.48 -9.77
C ASN A 18 -0.97 6.11 -8.46
N THR A 19 -0.99 5.32 -7.38
CA THR A 19 -0.47 5.70 -6.05
C THR A 19 0.71 4.81 -5.69
N TRP A 20 1.80 5.43 -5.23
CA TRP A 20 2.92 4.72 -4.65
C TRP A 20 2.60 4.29 -3.23
N VAL A 21 2.86 3.03 -2.90
CA VAL A 21 2.60 2.42 -1.59
C VAL A 21 3.86 1.74 -1.07
N GLN A 22 3.99 1.72 0.25
CA GLN A 22 5.07 1.03 0.97
C GLN A 22 4.68 -0.42 1.23
N LEU A 23 5.52 -1.36 0.83
CA LEU A 23 5.37 -2.79 1.01
C LEU A 23 5.78 -3.17 2.43
N ARG A 24 4.90 -3.91 3.11
CA ARG A 24 5.21 -4.45 4.45
C ARG A 24 6.17 -5.63 4.41
N MET A 25 6.26 -6.30 3.27
CA MET A 25 7.15 -7.43 3.03
C MET A 25 7.71 -7.35 1.61
N LEU A 26 9.02 -7.56 1.50
CA LEU A 26 9.70 -7.60 0.22
C LEU A 26 9.48 -8.95 -0.47
N PRO A 27 9.12 -8.97 -1.77
CA PRO A 27 8.98 -10.22 -2.51
C PRO A 27 10.34 -10.88 -2.80
N SER A 28 11.43 -10.11 -2.80
CA SER A 28 12.80 -10.62 -2.85
C SER A 28 13.79 -9.68 -2.14
N PRO A 29 14.99 -10.14 -1.74
CA PRO A 29 16.01 -9.28 -1.13
C PRO A 29 16.53 -8.14 -2.02
N TYR A 30 16.26 -8.19 -3.32
CA TYR A 30 16.72 -7.20 -4.30
C TYR A 30 15.58 -6.30 -4.80
N SER A 31 14.37 -6.51 -4.30
CA SER A 31 13.21 -5.69 -4.64
C SER A 31 13.24 -4.37 -3.87
N PHE A 32 12.69 -3.32 -4.46
CA PHE A 32 12.35 -2.11 -3.73
C PHE A 32 11.19 -2.40 -2.77
N ASP A 33 11.13 -1.62 -1.69
CA ASP A 33 10.06 -1.63 -0.70
C ASP A 33 8.86 -0.77 -1.12
N GLU A 34 8.91 -0.13 -2.28
CA GLU A 34 7.80 0.64 -2.83
C GLU A 34 7.21 -0.01 -4.09
N ALA A 35 5.90 0.11 -4.24
CA ALA A 35 5.17 -0.33 -5.42
C ALA A 35 4.20 0.73 -5.91
N LEU A 36 4.05 0.87 -7.23
CA LEU A 36 3.01 1.69 -7.84
C LEU A 36 1.77 0.82 -8.04
N LEU A 37 0.66 1.17 -7.39
CA LEU A 37 -0.64 0.55 -7.67
C LEU A 37 -1.09 0.93 -9.08
N LEU A 38 -1.34 -0.05 -9.94
CA LEU A 38 -1.79 0.17 -11.31
C LEU A 38 -3.31 0.15 -11.40
N CYS A 39 -3.94 -0.91 -10.89
CA CYS A 39 -5.38 -1.05 -10.81
C CYS A 39 -5.80 -2.10 -9.77
N GLU A 40 -7.04 -2.00 -9.30
CA GLU A 40 -7.67 -3.09 -8.55
C GLU A 40 -8.14 -4.16 -9.53
N GLN A 41 -7.75 -5.41 -9.27
CA GLN A 41 -8.25 -6.58 -9.99
C GLN A 41 -9.62 -6.99 -9.43
N ASP A 42 -9.66 -7.38 -8.16
CA ASP A 42 -10.86 -7.82 -7.44
C ASP A 42 -10.63 -7.90 -5.93
N GLN A 43 -11.64 -7.53 -5.13
CA GLN A 43 -11.69 -7.81 -3.69
C GLN A 43 -10.42 -7.41 -2.90
N GLY A 44 -9.88 -6.21 -3.15
CA GLY A 44 -8.66 -5.75 -2.49
C GLY A 44 -7.37 -6.40 -3.02
N ARG A 45 -7.42 -7.08 -4.17
CA ARG A 45 -6.24 -7.52 -4.91
C ARG A 45 -5.87 -6.46 -5.93
N TRP A 46 -4.64 -6.00 -5.87
CA TRP A 46 -4.12 -4.90 -6.67
C TRP A 46 -3.01 -5.38 -7.57
N VAL A 47 -3.11 -5.04 -8.86
CA VAL A 47 -1.97 -5.11 -9.76
C VAL A 47 -1.05 -3.95 -9.40
N ALA A 48 0.22 -4.25 -9.11
CA ALA A 48 1.22 -3.25 -8.75
C ALA A 48 2.53 -3.50 -9.49
N TRP A 49 3.31 -2.44 -9.68
CA TRP A 49 4.64 -2.52 -10.26
C TRP A 49 5.69 -2.14 -9.22
N ILE A 50 6.71 -2.98 -9.06
CA ILE A 50 7.86 -2.73 -8.18
C ILE A 50 9.09 -2.47 -9.07
N PRO A 51 9.85 -1.38 -8.84
CA PRO A 51 11.12 -1.15 -9.53
C PRO A 51 12.05 -2.37 -9.41
N ASP A 52 12.70 -2.73 -10.52
CA ASP A 52 13.63 -3.87 -10.66
C ASP A 52 13.08 -5.27 -10.35
N PHE A 53 11.79 -5.40 -9.99
CA PHE A 53 11.12 -6.68 -9.80
C PHE A 53 10.03 -6.94 -10.86
N GLY A 54 9.29 -5.90 -11.24
CA GLY A 54 8.21 -5.99 -12.25
C GLY A 54 6.81 -6.00 -11.64
N GLU A 55 5.86 -6.55 -12.39
CA GLU A 55 4.44 -6.61 -12.00
C GLU A 55 4.16 -7.73 -10.98
N ILE A 56 3.35 -7.42 -9.97
CA ILE A 56 2.92 -8.36 -8.93
C ILE A 56 1.47 -8.08 -8.52
N ILE A 57 0.81 -9.11 -7.96
CA ILE A 57 -0.46 -8.93 -7.26
C ILE A 57 -0.21 -8.72 -5.77
N LEU A 58 -0.66 -7.59 -5.24
CA LEU A 58 -0.68 -7.28 -3.82
C LEU A 58 -2.08 -7.47 -3.25
N ILE A 59 -2.17 -7.95 -2.01
CA ILE A 59 -3.43 -8.02 -1.27
C ILE A 59 -3.47 -6.87 -0.27
N GLU A 60 -4.63 -6.28 -0.05
CA GLU A 60 -4.85 -5.32 1.02
C GLU A 60 -4.25 -5.83 2.35
N GLY A 61 -3.43 -4.98 2.98
CA GLY A 61 -2.68 -5.33 4.18
C GLY A 61 -1.24 -5.79 3.94
N GLN A 62 -0.83 -6.02 2.69
CA GLN A 62 0.59 -6.19 2.31
C GLN A 62 1.29 -4.86 2.05
N PHE A 63 0.55 -3.76 1.99
CA PHE A 63 1.08 -2.44 1.75
C PHE A 63 0.33 -1.38 2.56
N GLU A 64 0.89 -0.17 2.59
CA GLU A 64 0.26 1.05 3.13
C GLU A 64 0.52 2.25 2.23
N ALA A 65 -0.47 3.14 2.15
CA ALA A 65 -0.47 4.35 1.32
C ALA A 65 -0.24 5.61 2.17
#